data_AF-A0A0C4EZL2-F1
#
_entry.id   AF-A0A0C4EZL2-F1
#
_cell.length_a   1.000
_cell.length_b   1.000
_cell.length_c   1.000
_cell.angle_alpha   90.00
_cell.angle_beta   90.00
_cell.angle_gamma   90.00
#
_symmetry.space_group_name_H-M   'P 1'
#
loop_
_entity.id
_entity.type
_entity.pdbx_description
1 polymer ?
#
loop_
_entity_poly.entity_id
_entity_poly.type
_entity_poly.pdbx_seq_one_letter_code
_entity_poly.pdbx_strand_id
1 'polypeptide(L)'
;MKAIYEDVIQPSPLVLFSSLPISAPFDQASLSIDSQLSSDSFIALLDDTTQQIAGSSSKPLIYYHPSYKPSSSELSGPTNLLGDQDKTWPVRSIVLHIQSPNCKNTFIRFPPFNKDRNCHPVLGIELPFLHLQIKPLDHTFMIEVGVRDQAGDRILIRASTFQVE
;
A
#
# COMPACT_ATOMS: atom_id res chain seq x y z
N MET A 1 22.64 -11.71 3.10
CA MET A 1 22.07 -10.41 2.66
C MET A 1 21.64 -9.68 3.90
N LYS A 2 22.17 -8.48 4.11
CA LYS A 2 21.88 -7.63 5.25
C LYS A 2 20.46 -7.05 5.13
N ALA A 3 19.71 -7.02 6.22
CA ALA A 3 18.37 -6.44 6.23
C ALA A 3 18.44 -4.90 6.29
N ILE A 4 17.40 -4.22 5.82
CA ILE A 4 17.41 -2.75 5.67
C ILE A 4 17.58 -2.03 7.02
N TYR A 5 16.92 -2.53 8.06
CA TYR A 5 16.90 -1.92 9.39
C TYR A 5 17.79 -2.67 10.41
N GLU A 6 18.60 -3.63 9.98
CA GLU A 6 19.44 -4.48 10.86
C GLU A 6 20.43 -3.67 11.71
N ASP A 7 21.05 -2.66 11.10
CA ASP A 7 22.10 -1.84 11.72
C ASP A 7 21.61 -0.45 12.13
N VAL A 8 20.29 -0.25 12.14
CA VAL A 8 19.68 1.04 12.47
C VAL A 8 18.99 0.91 13.83
N ILE A 9 19.08 1.95 14.65
CA ILE A 9 18.28 2.02 15.88
C ILE A 9 16.80 1.96 15.49
N GLN A 10 16.06 1.00 16.03
CA GLN A 10 14.63 0.82 15.76
C GLN A 10 13.82 1.38 16.94
N PRO A 11 13.48 2.69 16.95
CA PRO A 11 12.64 3.26 17.99
C PRO A 11 11.23 2.65 17.94
N SER A 12 10.54 2.64 19.08
CA SER A 12 9.13 2.31 19.13
C SER A 12 8.32 3.60 19.33
N PRO A 13 7.47 4.01 18.35
CA PRO A 13 7.14 3.30 17.10
C PRO A 13 8.16 3.54 15.96
N LEU A 14 8.34 2.53 15.10
CA LEU A 14 9.02 2.65 13.80
C LEU A 14 7.97 2.79 12.71
N VAL A 15 7.94 3.94 12.02
CA VAL A 15 6.95 4.23 10.97
C VAL A 15 7.50 3.81 9.61
N LEU A 16 6.89 2.78 9.01
CA LEU A 16 7.28 2.30 7.67
C LEU A 16 6.62 3.06 6.53
N PHE A 17 5.41 3.58 6.78
CA PHE A 17 4.61 4.28 5.78
C PHE A 17 3.77 5.37 6.46
N SER A 18 3.66 6.51 5.79
CA SER A 18 2.70 7.57 6.14
C SER A 18 2.10 8.10 4.85
N SER A 19 0.77 8.26 4.83
CA SER A 19 0.04 8.87 3.71
C SER A 19 0.21 10.39 3.64
N LEU A 20 0.78 11.02 4.67
CA LEU A 20 1.01 12.45 4.67
C LEU A 20 2.10 12.81 3.64
N PRO A 21 1.90 13.88 2.83
CA PRO A 21 2.76 14.26 1.71
C PRO A 21 4.10 14.88 2.13
N ILE A 22 4.54 14.61 3.37
CA ILE A 22 5.77 15.13 3.96
C ILE A 22 6.97 14.22 3.61
N SER A 23 6.70 13.00 3.13
CA SER A 23 7.71 12.05 2.66
C SER A 23 7.42 11.59 1.23
N ALA A 24 8.33 10.83 0.63
CA ALA A 24 8.08 10.11 -0.62
C ALA A 24 7.70 8.66 -0.27
N PRO A 25 6.41 8.39 0.02
CA PRO A 25 6.02 7.20 0.79
C PRO A 25 6.14 5.90 0.00
N PHE A 26 6.33 5.99 -1.32
CA PHE A 26 6.52 4.84 -2.21
C PHE A 26 7.98 4.59 -2.58
N ASP A 27 8.94 5.44 -2.18
CA ASP A 27 10.36 5.28 -2.57
C ASP A 27 10.97 3.99 -2.00
N GLN A 28 10.46 3.51 -0.87
CA GLN A 28 10.86 2.24 -0.23
C GLN A 28 9.87 1.10 -0.52
N ALA A 29 9.07 1.24 -1.59
CA ALA A 29 8.04 0.27 -1.92
C ALA A 29 8.16 -0.22 -3.36
N SER A 30 7.65 -1.43 -3.60
CA SER A 30 7.28 -1.84 -4.95
C SER A 30 5.77 -1.81 -5.10
N LEU A 31 5.34 -1.24 -6.21
CA LEU A 31 3.94 -1.12 -6.59
C LEU A 31 3.65 -2.17 -7.67
N SER A 32 2.55 -2.88 -7.51
CA SER A 32 1.98 -3.73 -8.55
C SER A 32 0.56 -3.27 -8.81
N ILE A 33 0.17 -3.21 -10.07
CA ILE A 33 -1.16 -2.79 -10.51
C ILE A 33 -1.63 -3.80 -11.55
N ASP A 34 -2.86 -4.27 -11.39
CA ASP A 34 -3.45 -5.28 -12.28
C ASP A 34 -3.47 -4.80 -13.73
N SER A 35 -2.84 -5.58 -14.62
CA SER A 35 -2.75 -5.29 -16.05
C SER A 35 -3.99 -5.72 -16.82
N GLN A 36 -4.79 -6.65 -16.28
CA GLN A 36 -6.03 -7.14 -16.90
C GLN A 36 -7.20 -6.21 -16.64
N LEU A 37 -7.16 -5.47 -15.52
CA LEU A 37 -8.22 -4.56 -15.07
C LEU A 37 -7.64 -3.15 -14.85
N SER A 38 -6.87 -2.67 -15.82
CA SER A 38 -6.02 -1.49 -15.67
C SER A 38 -6.77 -0.15 -15.56
N SER A 39 -8.02 -0.08 -16.02
CA SER A 39 -8.91 1.09 -15.84
C SER A 39 -9.40 1.25 -14.42
N ASP A 40 -9.63 0.13 -13.73
CA ASP A 40 -10.27 0.09 -12.42
C ASP A 40 -9.26 -0.15 -11.29
N SER A 41 -7.97 -0.31 -11.65
CA SER A 41 -6.89 -0.63 -10.74
C SER A 41 -5.88 0.50 -10.65
N PHE A 42 -5.69 1.04 -9.45
CA PHE A 42 -4.72 2.12 -9.21
C PHE A 42 -4.32 2.19 -7.74
N ILE A 43 -3.24 2.92 -7.49
CA ILE A 43 -2.75 3.27 -6.15
C ILE A 43 -2.66 4.79 -6.10
N ALA A 44 -3.30 5.43 -5.13
CA ALA A 44 -3.33 6.88 -5.02
C ALA A 44 -3.25 7.36 -3.56
N LEU A 45 -2.74 8.58 -3.38
CA LEU A 45 -2.97 9.37 -2.19
C LEU A 45 -4.18 10.27 -2.43
N LEU A 46 -5.24 10.07 -1.65
CA LEU A 46 -6.51 10.78 -1.79
C LEU A 46 -6.79 11.59 -0.53
N ASP A 47 -7.44 12.74 -0.68
CA ASP A 47 -8.14 13.36 0.45
C ASP A 47 -9.42 12.57 0.73
N ASP A 48 -9.54 11.94 1.90
CA ASP A 48 -10.68 11.09 2.26
C ASP A 48 -12.03 11.84 2.27
N THR A 49 -12.00 13.16 2.42
CA THR A 49 -13.21 14.00 2.46
C THR A 49 -13.72 14.31 1.05
N THR A 50 -12.81 14.64 0.13
CA THR A 50 -13.16 15.08 -1.23
C THR A 50 -13.05 13.97 -2.27
N GLN A 51 -12.39 12.85 -1.93
CA GLN A 51 -12.04 11.74 -2.83
C GLN A 51 -11.19 12.20 -4.03
N GLN A 52 -10.57 13.37 -3.93
CA GLN A 52 -9.68 13.89 -4.96
C GLN A 52 -8.26 13.43 -4.67
N ILE A 53 -7.48 13.27 -5.73
CA ILE A 53 -6.04 13.05 -5.63
C ILE A 53 -5.44 14.21 -4.84
N ALA A 54 -4.68 13.90 -3.80
CA ALA A 54 -4.06 14.90 -2.96
C ALA A 54 -3.26 15.88 -3.83
N GLY A 55 -3.50 17.19 -3.66
CA GLY A 55 -2.78 18.22 -4.40
C GLY A 55 -1.43 18.52 -3.75
N SER A 56 -0.42 18.82 -4.58
CA SER A 56 0.94 19.29 -4.23
C SER A 56 2.00 18.20 -3.95
N SER A 57 2.62 17.72 -5.03
CA SER A 57 3.97 17.16 -4.98
C SER A 57 4.56 17.12 -6.38
N SER A 58 5.88 17.26 -6.50
CA SER A 58 6.64 17.06 -7.74
C SER A 58 6.62 15.60 -8.23
N LYS A 59 6.09 14.67 -7.41
CA LYS A 59 5.94 13.24 -7.73
C LYS A 59 4.47 12.87 -7.99
N PRO A 60 4.20 11.88 -8.84
CA PRO A 60 2.84 11.39 -9.07
C PRO A 60 2.26 10.83 -7.76
N LEU A 61 1.11 11.37 -7.36
CA LEU A 61 0.35 10.92 -6.19
C LEU A 61 -0.70 9.87 -6.58
N ILE A 62 -0.71 9.47 -7.85
CA ILE A 62 -1.50 8.37 -8.40
C ILE A 62 -0.65 7.54 -9.35
N TYR A 63 -0.82 6.23 -9.29
CA TYR A 63 -0.14 5.25 -10.12
C TYR A 63 -1.18 4.39 -10.81
N TYR A 64 -1.10 4.34 -12.13
CA TYR A 64 -1.87 3.44 -12.99
C TYR A 64 -0.92 2.43 -13.63
N HIS A 65 -1.48 1.33 -14.15
CA HIS A 65 -0.71 0.42 -14.99
C HIS A 65 -0.25 1.15 -16.27
N PRO A 66 0.99 0.93 -16.78
CA PRO A 66 1.52 1.66 -17.95
C PRO A 66 0.71 1.56 -19.24
N SER A 67 -0.13 0.53 -19.38
CA SER A 67 -1.03 0.38 -20.54
C SER A 67 -2.27 1.26 -20.48
N TYR A 68 -2.62 1.80 -19.31
CA TYR A 68 -3.78 2.64 -19.11
C TYR A 68 -3.41 4.12 -19.12
N LYS A 69 -4.21 4.91 -19.82
CA LYS A 69 -4.04 6.36 -19.93
C LYS A 69 -5.29 7.03 -19.38
N PRO A 70 -5.24 7.60 -18.17
CA PRO A 70 -6.40 8.27 -17.60
C PRO A 70 -6.76 9.52 -18.41
N SER A 71 -8.03 9.82 -18.48
CA SER A 71 -8.57 11.06 -19.02
C SER A 71 -8.28 12.26 -18.10
N SER A 72 -8.31 13.48 -18.64
CA SER A 72 -8.15 14.70 -17.85
C SER A 72 -9.23 14.84 -16.76
N SER A 73 -10.44 14.33 -17.03
CA SER A 73 -11.55 14.30 -16.06
C SER A 73 -11.25 13.39 -14.86
N GLU A 74 -10.64 12.22 -15.08
CA GLU A 74 -10.27 11.28 -14.00
C GLU A 74 -9.14 11.83 -13.11
N LEU A 75 -8.31 12.71 -13.65
CA LEU A 75 -7.20 13.33 -12.90
C LEU A 75 -7.60 14.58 -12.11
N SER A 76 -8.72 15.20 -12.46
CA SER A 76 -9.16 16.48 -11.86
C SER A 76 -10.42 16.37 -11.03
N GLY A 77 -11.25 15.36 -11.29
CA GLY A 77 -12.47 15.09 -10.55
C GLY A 77 -12.26 14.20 -9.33
N PRO A 78 -13.32 13.98 -8.54
CA PRO A 78 -13.36 12.92 -7.54
C PRO A 78 -13.08 11.57 -8.21
N THR A 79 -12.25 10.75 -7.57
CA THR A 79 -11.91 9.43 -8.07
C THR A 79 -13.11 8.49 -7.91
N ASN A 80 -13.35 7.62 -8.89
CA ASN A 80 -14.40 6.61 -8.80
C ASN A 80 -13.96 5.46 -7.89
N LEU A 81 -14.36 5.51 -6.63
CA LEU A 81 -13.95 4.54 -5.62
C LEU A 81 -14.85 3.29 -5.63
N LEU A 82 -14.24 2.11 -5.54
CA LEU A 82 -14.92 0.86 -5.26
C LEU A 82 -15.17 0.71 -3.76
N GLY A 83 -16.26 0.04 -3.42
CA GLY A 83 -16.65 -0.23 -2.03
C GLY A 83 -17.56 0.84 -1.41
N ASP A 84 -18.11 0.51 -0.25
CA ASP A 84 -18.99 1.44 0.47
C ASP A 84 -18.19 2.64 1.00
N GLN A 85 -18.68 3.81 0.67
CA GLN A 85 -18.13 5.08 1.10
C GLN A 85 -18.89 5.48 2.34
N ASP A 86 -18.60 4.84 3.47
CA ASP A 86 -19.19 5.24 4.76
C ASP A 86 -18.84 6.70 5.04
N LYS A 87 -19.81 7.59 4.76
CA LYS A 87 -19.68 9.04 4.93
C LYS A 87 -19.83 9.46 6.38
N THR A 88 -20.21 8.53 7.26
CA THR A 88 -20.51 8.81 8.65
C THR A 88 -19.24 9.07 9.47
N TRP A 89 -18.10 8.49 9.04
CA TRP A 89 -16.81 8.61 9.73
C TRP A 89 -15.63 8.83 8.78
N PRO A 90 -15.51 10.02 8.16
CA PRO A 90 -14.33 10.32 7.36
C PRO A 90 -13.08 10.42 8.25
N VAL A 91 -11.94 9.92 7.76
CA VAL A 91 -10.62 10.07 8.37
C VAL A 91 -10.17 11.54 8.33
N ARG A 92 -10.74 12.35 7.41
CA ARG A 92 -10.46 13.79 7.24
C ARG A 92 -8.96 14.11 7.09
N SER A 93 -8.28 13.28 6.31
CA SER A 93 -6.85 13.42 6.03
C SER A 93 -6.53 12.86 4.65
N ILE A 94 -5.28 13.01 4.24
CA ILE A 94 -4.75 12.31 3.06
C ILE A 94 -4.54 10.85 3.46
N VAL A 95 -5.11 9.94 2.67
CA VAL A 95 -5.05 8.49 2.87
C VAL A 95 -4.42 7.81 1.66
N LEU A 96 -3.79 6.67 1.92
CA LEU A 96 -3.42 5.75 0.85
C LEU A 96 -4.64 4.93 0.44
N HIS A 97 -5.04 5.09 -0.82
CA HIS A 97 -6.07 4.29 -1.45
C HIS A 97 -5.44 3.30 -2.42
N ILE A 98 -5.76 2.02 -2.27
CA ILE A 98 -5.37 0.95 -3.19
C ILE A 98 -6.67 0.32 -3.66
N GLN A 99 -6.86 0.28 -4.98
CA GLN A 99 -8.08 -0.22 -5.56
C GLN A 99 -7.80 -1.19 -6.70
N SER A 100 -8.56 -2.26 -6.73
CA SER A 100 -8.70 -3.14 -7.89
C SER A 100 -9.92 -4.03 -7.68
N PRO A 101 -10.65 -4.42 -8.75
CA PRO A 101 -11.66 -5.46 -8.64
C PRO A 101 -11.06 -6.82 -8.23
N ASN A 102 -9.73 -7.01 -8.41
CA ASN A 102 -9.01 -8.20 -7.96
C ASN A 102 -7.95 -7.85 -6.90
N CYS A 103 -8.19 -8.30 -5.66
CA CYS A 103 -7.33 -8.04 -4.51
C CYS A 103 -5.88 -8.57 -4.66
N LYS A 104 -5.63 -9.56 -5.53
CA LYS A 104 -4.32 -10.24 -5.59
C LYS A 104 -3.23 -9.47 -6.35
N ASN A 105 -3.63 -8.68 -7.35
CA ASN A 105 -2.69 -8.16 -8.36
C ASN A 105 -2.33 -6.69 -8.15
N THR A 106 -3.13 -5.95 -7.39
CA THR A 106 -2.83 -4.55 -7.07
C THR A 106 -2.45 -4.43 -5.60
N PHE A 107 -1.17 -4.16 -5.34
CA PHE A 107 -0.63 -4.16 -3.99
C PHE A 107 0.61 -3.26 -3.87
N ILE A 108 0.97 -3.00 -2.61
CA ILE A 108 2.23 -2.35 -2.23
C ILE A 108 3.03 -3.33 -1.38
N ARG A 109 4.33 -3.44 -1.67
CA ARG A 109 5.25 -4.30 -0.94
C ARG A 109 6.41 -3.50 -0.36
N PHE A 110 6.71 -3.78 0.91
CA PHE A 110 7.91 -3.33 1.61
C PHE A 110 8.73 -4.56 2.05
N PRO A 111 10.05 -4.60 1.81
CA PRO A 111 10.85 -3.65 1.03
C PRO A 111 10.59 -3.82 -0.48
N PRO A 112 11.13 -2.98 -1.39
CA PRO A 112 10.88 -3.15 -2.82
C PRO A 112 11.43 -4.50 -3.32
N PHE A 113 10.90 -5.01 -4.43
CA PHE A 113 11.49 -6.14 -5.12
C PHE A 113 12.90 -5.78 -5.60
N ASN A 114 13.85 -6.68 -5.36
CA ASN A 114 15.14 -6.57 -6.00
C ASN A 114 15.05 -7.08 -7.44
N LYS A 115 15.79 -6.45 -8.35
CA LYS A 115 15.90 -6.89 -9.74
C LYS A 115 16.59 -8.27 -9.83
N ASP A 116 17.44 -8.59 -8.87
CA ASP A 116 18.01 -9.93 -8.71
C ASP A 116 17.00 -10.90 -8.08
N ARG A 117 16.49 -11.83 -8.90
CA ARG A 117 15.51 -12.86 -8.50
C ARG A 117 16.03 -13.82 -7.43
N ASN A 118 17.34 -13.92 -7.26
CA ASN A 118 17.96 -14.85 -6.31
C ASN A 118 18.02 -14.31 -4.88
N CYS A 119 17.69 -13.03 -4.64
CA CYS A 119 17.78 -12.46 -3.31
C CYS A 119 16.70 -11.40 -3.07
N HIS A 120 15.64 -11.80 -2.38
CA HIS A 120 14.60 -10.87 -1.94
C HIS A 120 15.05 -10.12 -0.68
N PRO A 121 15.06 -8.78 -0.70
CA PRO A 121 15.39 -7.98 0.46
C PRO A 121 14.33 -8.17 1.54
N VAL A 122 14.77 -8.00 2.78
CA VAL A 122 13.93 -8.09 4.00
C VAL A 122 14.11 -6.81 4.82
N LEU A 123 13.06 -6.42 5.55
CA LEU A 123 13.11 -5.21 6.39
C LEU A 123 14.05 -5.38 7.57
N GLY A 124 14.00 -6.53 8.27
CA GLY A 124 14.82 -6.78 9.46
C GLY A 124 14.37 -5.99 10.67
N ILE A 125 13.06 -5.88 10.87
CA ILE A 125 12.46 -5.18 12.00
C ILE A 125 12.27 -6.17 13.14
N GLU A 126 12.70 -5.81 14.33
CA GLU A 126 12.67 -6.66 15.53
C GLU A 126 11.53 -6.27 16.49
N LEU A 127 10.78 -5.21 16.17
CA LEU A 127 9.65 -4.77 16.99
C LEU A 127 8.55 -5.85 17.03
N PRO A 128 7.96 -6.12 18.21
CA PRO A 128 7.03 -7.25 18.40
C PRO A 128 5.64 -7.01 17.83
N PHE A 129 5.25 -5.76 17.56
CA PHE A 129 3.89 -5.41 17.14
C PHE A 129 3.90 -4.66 15.81
N LEU A 130 2.98 -5.06 14.93
CA LEU A 130 2.64 -4.35 13.70
C LEU A 130 1.28 -3.69 13.88
N HIS A 131 1.23 -2.37 13.70
CA HIS A 131 -0.01 -1.61 13.74
C HIS A 131 -0.35 -1.08 12.34
N LEU A 132 -1.61 -1.25 11.93
CA LEU A 132 -2.15 -0.70 10.69
C LEU A 132 -3.39 0.14 11.00
N GLN A 133 -3.49 1.30 10.39
CA GLN A 133 -4.70 2.14 10.42
C GLN A 133 -5.39 2.01 9.07
N ILE A 134 -6.55 1.33 9.06
CA ILE A 134 -7.27 0.96 7.84
C ILE A 134 -8.73 1.40 8.00
N LYS A 135 -9.28 2.02 6.95
CA LYS A 135 -10.71 2.31 6.83
C LYS A 135 -11.39 1.13 6.12
N PRO A 136 -12.42 0.49 6.70
CA PRO A 136 -13.16 -0.55 6.01
C PRO A 136 -13.97 0.08 4.87
N LEU A 137 -13.93 -0.55 3.69
CA LEU A 137 -14.62 -0.10 2.48
C LEU A 137 -15.67 -1.12 1.99
N ASP A 138 -16.10 -2.04 2.85
CA ASP A 138 -16.95 -3.19 2.47
C ASP A 138 -16.47 -3.92 1.21
N HIS A 139 -15.15 -4.11 1.12
CA HIS A 139 -14.48 -4.77 0.02
C HIS A 139 -13.45 -5.78 0.52
N THR A 140 -13.03 -6.68 -0.36
CA THR A 140 -11.96 -7.64 -0.05
C THR A 140 -10.65 -6.93 0.24
N PHE A 141 -10.00 -7.35 1.33
CA PHE A 141 -8.71 -6.87 1.78
C PHE A 141 -7.85 -8.07 2.19
N MET A 142 -6.55 -7.98 1.93
CA MET A 142 -5.56 -8.98 2.31
C MET A 142 -4.24 -8.31 2.68
N ILE A 143 -3.58 -8.84 3.71
CA ILE A 143 -2.23 -8.46 4.11
C ILE A 143 -1.36 -9.70 4.27
N GLU A 144 -0.10 -9.56 3.89
CA GLU A 144 0.93 -10.59 4.07
C GLU A 144 2.14 -10.00 4.80
N VAL A 145 2.62 -10.72 5.81
CA VAL A 145 3.79 -10.36 6.60
C VAL A 145 4.75 -11.53 6.64
N GLY A 146 5.95 -11.33 6.09
CA GLY A 146 7.05 -12.30 6.21
C GLY A 146 7.77 -12.11 7.54
N VAL A 147 7.83 -13.16 8.35
CA VAL A 147 8.54 -13.19 9.63
C VAL A 147 9.66 -14.23 9.59
N ARG A 148 10.63 -14.11 10.49
CA ARG A 148 11.62 -15.16 10.76
C ARG A 148 11.44 -15.67 12.17
N ASP A 149 11.54 -16.98 12.32
CA ASP A 149 11.58 -17.59 13.65
C ASP A 149 12.99 -17.54 14.26
N GLN A 150 13.15 -18.13 15.44
CA GLN A 150 14.44 -18.22 16.15
C GLN A 150 15.48 -19.07 15.42
N ALA A 151 15.05 -20.03 14.58
CA ALA A 151 15.94 -20.84 13.75
C ALA A 151 16.37 -20.10 12.47
N GLY A 152 15.74 -18.97 12.16
CA GLY A 152 15.97 -18.17 10.96
C GLY A 152 15.10 -18.59 9.78
N ASP A 153 14.17 -19.52 9.99
CA ASP A 153 13.24 -19.99 8.97
C ASP A 153 12.19 -18.93 8.65
N ARG A 154 11.85 -18.82 7.37
CA ARG A 154 10.92 -17.80 6.87
C ARG A 154 9.50 -18.34 6.93
N ILE A 155 8.63 -17.62 7.62
CA ILE A 155 7.20 -17.90 7.71
C ILE A 155 6.45 -16.73 7.09
N LEU A 156 5.37 -17.03 6.36
CA LEU A 156 4.47 -16.03 5.79
C LEU A 156 3.14 -16.09 6.54
N ILE A 157 2.79 -15.00 7.21
CA ILE A 157 1.49 -14.83 7.85
C ILE A 157 0.60 -14.05 6.90
N ARG A 158 -0.54 -14.61 6.53
CA ARG A 158 -1.56 -13.96 5.69
C ARG A 158 -2.84 -13.80 6.50
N ALA A 159 -3.41 -12.60 6.45
CA ALA A 159 -4.76 -12.33 6.93
C ALA A 159 -5.60 -11.74 5.80
N SER A 160 -6.87 -12.15 5.69
CA SER A 160 -7.78 -11.67 4.66
C SER A 160 -9.22 -11.58 5.17
N THR A 161 -10.04 -10.75 4.54
CA THR A 161 -11.46 -10.55 4.93
C THR A 161 -12.42 -11.55 4.31
N PHE A 162 -11.96 -12.41 3.41
CA PHE A 162 -12.81 -13.33 2.62
C PHE A 162 -12.52 -14.81 2.88
N GLN A 163 -11.50 -15.14 3.65
CA GLN A 163 -11.26 -16.52 4.08
C GLN A 163 -12.10 -16.82 5.30
N VAL A 164 -12.94 -17.84 5.18
CA VAL A 164 -13.61 -18.52 6.31
C VAL A 164 -12.85 -19.82 6.58
N GLU A 165 -12.71 -20.17 7.85
CA GLU A 165 -12.04 -21.38 8.34
C GLU A 165 -12.73 -22.67 7.86
#